data_AF-A0A7S1L0W6-F1
#
_entry.id   AF-A0A7S1L0W6-F1
#
_cell.length_a   1.000
_cell.length_b   1.000
_cell.length_c   1.000
_cell.angle_alpha   90.00
_cell.angle_beta   90.00
_cell.angle_gamma   90.00
#
_symmetry.space_group_name_H-M   'P 1'
#
loop_
_entity.id
_entity.type
_entity.pdbx_description
1 polymer ?
#
loop_
_entity_poly.entity_id
_entity_poly.type
_entity_poly.pdbx_seq_one_letter_code
_entity_poly.pdbx_strand_id
1 'polypeptide(L)'
;KWQEQRGNISLAMLEVLTQGDIYSGFTFVLGFSLVFRTSQSYLRYWTAATSVFEMGCEWSDSCASILAFSTISKFPHHDVLVFRHTMVRLFSLLHGMALEELANGEADWEFPLLDIEGMCKERLMVLTSGLAQGRKVQVVLSWIKAYITQMMDCGLLNVPPPILTRVFQELAAGLVSYHQAQAIVIWPFPFPYTQLNLILIQVYTIITPLVI
;
A
#
# COMPACT_ATOMS: atom_id res chain seq x y z
N LYS A 1 13.23 -11.42 52.61
CA LYS A 1 13.28 -11.22 54.08
C LYS A 1 14.17 -12.25 54.80
N TRP A 2 13.91 -13.58 54.74
CA TRP A 2 14.77 -14.56 55.45
C TRP A 2 16.24 -14.60 54.97
N GLN A 3 16.51 -14.43 53.66
CA GLN A 3 17.88 -14.37 53.14
C GLN A 3 18.58 -13.01 53.32
N GLU A 4 17.81 -11.93 53.43
CA GLU A 4 18.31 -10.58 53.72
C GLU A 4 18.76 -10.48 55.18
N GLN A 5 18.03 -11.11 56.11
CA GLN A 5 18.45 -11.26 57.51
C GLN A 5 19.76 -12.04 57.68
N ARG A 6 20.16 -12.83 56.67
CA ARG A 6 21.45 -13.54 56.64
C ARG A 6 22.56 -12.77 55.94
N GLY A 7 22.29 -11.57 55.42
CA GLY A 7 23.27 -10.72 54.74
C GLY A 7 23.67 -11.20 53.34
N ASN A 8 22.98 -12.19 52.77
CA ASN A 8 23.36 -12.79 51.48
C ASN A 8 22.84 -12.00 50.27
N ILE A 9 21.74 -11.23 50.42
CA ILE A 9 21.10 -10.45 49.35
C ILE A 9 20.54 -9.15 49.95
N SER A 10 20.76 -8.02 49.29
CA SER A 10 20.14 -6.72 49.62
C SER A 10 18.83 -6.54 48.87
N LEU A 11 17.71 -6.30 49.56
CA LEU A 11 16.41 -5.98 48.93
C LEU A 11 16.17 -4.45 48.81
N ALA A 12 17.16 -3.61 49.13
CA ALA A 12 17.02 -2.15 49.09
C ALA A 12 16.56 -1.62 47.72
N MET A 13 17.03 -2.23 46.62
CA MET A 13 16.58 -1.89 45.26
C MET A 13 15.10 -2.26 45.04
N LEU A 14 14.65 -3.38 45.62
CA LEU A 14 13.26 -3.82 45.53
C LEU A 14 12.35 -2.88 46.34
N GLU A 15 12.79 -2.43 47.52
CA GLU A 15 12.08 -1.46 48.35
C GLU A 15 11.93 -0.11 47.64
N VAL A 16 12.97 0.35 46.93
CA VAL A 16 12.91 1.55 46.09
C VAL A 16 11.92 1.36 44.93
N LEU A 17 11.90 0.19 44.28
CA LEU A 17 10.94 -0.12 43.20
C LEU A 17 9.50 -0.25 43.70
N THR A 18 9.29 -0.64 44.96
CA THR A 18 7.96 -0.63 45.60
C THR A 18 7.50 0.77 46.04
N GLN A 19 8.35 1.81 45.92
CA GLN A 19 7.89 3.18 46.12
C GLN A 19 6.91 3.54 44.99
N GLY A 20 5.65 3.78 45.36
CA GLY A 20 4.56 3.99 44.42
C GLY A 20 4.81 5.12 43.41
N ASP A 21 5.61 6.12 43.76
CA ASP A 21 5.94 7.25 42.90
C ASP A 21 6.82 6.86 41.70
N ILE A 22 7.79 5.96 41.90
CA ILE A 22 8.70 5.52 40.83
C ILE A 22 7.97 4.59 39.85
N TYR A 23 7.23 3.61 40.39
CA TYR A 23 6.46 2.67 39.59
C TYR A 23 5.33 3.37 38.81
N SER A 24 4.63 4.33 39.42
CA SER A 24 3.60 5.12 38.74
C SER A 24 4.17 6.02 37.64
N GLY A 25 5.31 6.69 37.88
CA GLY A 25 5.99 7.49 36.86
C GLY A 25 6.44 6.66 35.66
N PHE A 26 7.04 5.49 35.90
CA PHE A 26 7.41 4.55 34.85
C PHE A 26 6.18 4.07 34.04
N THR A 27 5.12 3.66 34.74
CA THR A 27 3.88 3.17 34.10
C THR A 27 3.21 4.25 33.27
N PHE A 28 3.26 5.52 33.72
CA PHE A 28 2.78 6.66 32.94
C PHE A 28 3.56 6.84 31.63
N VAL A 29 4.91 6.83 31.69
CA VAL A 29 5.76 6.96 30.49
C VAL A 29 5.53 5.82 29.51
N LEU A 30 5.45 4.58 30.02
CA LEU A 30 5.13 3.41 29.21
C LEU A 30 3.75 3.57 28.54
N GLY A 31 2.72 3.91 29.32
CA GLY A 31 1.35 4.09 28.81
C GLY A 31 1.29 5.17 27.72
N PHE A 32 1.93 6.30 27.94
CA PHE A 32 2.03 7.36 26.95
C PHE A 32 2.75 6.89 25.66
N SER A 33 3.89 6.21 25.79
CA SER A 33 4.66 5.72 24.64
C SER A 33 3.88 4.70 23.81
N LEU A 34 3.12 3.81 24.47
CA LEU A 34 2.26 2.82 23.82
C LEU A 34 1.10 3.46 23.06
N VAL A 35 0.41 4.44 23.67
CA VAL A 35 -0.67 5.19 23.01
C VAL A 35 -0.13 5.95 21.80
N PHE A 36 1.01 6.64 21.97
CA PHE A 36 1.66 7.36 20.88
C PHE A 36 2.03 6.42 19.73
N ARG A 37 2.69 5.29 20.02
CA ARG A 37 3.05 4.28 19.03
C ARG A 37 1.82 3.74 18.30
N THR A 38 0.80 3.35 19.05
CA THR A 38 -0.42 2.75 18.48
C THR A 38 -1.17 3.74 17.60
N SER A 39 -1.21 5.02 18.00
CA SER A 39 -1.76 6.11 17.18
C SER A 39 -1.02 6.25 15.85
N GLN A 40 0.32 6.25 15.86
CA GLN A 40 1.11 6.31 14.63
C GLN A 40 0.91 5.10 13.73
N SER A 41 0.85 3.89 14.29
CA SER A 41 0.54 2.66 13.53
C SER A 41 -0.86 2.70 12.92
N TYR A 42 -1.86 3.19 13.66
CA TYR A 42 -3.23 3.34 13.19
C TYR A 42 -3.35 4.32 12.02
N LEU A 43 -2.66 5.47 12.10
CA LEU A 43 -2.60 6.43 11.00
C LEU A 43 -2.00 5.79 9.75
N ARG A 44 -0.86 5.08 9.88
CA ARG A 44 -0.22 4.38 8.76
C ARG A 44 -1.14 3.35 8.11
N TYR A 45 -1.87 2.57 8.92
CA TYR A 45 -2.84 1.59 8.42
C TYR A 45 -3.91 2.27 7.58
N TRP A 46 -4.53 3.34 8.09
CA TRP A 46 -5.58 4.06 7.36
C TRP A 46 -5.06 4.75 6.12
N THR A 47 -3.89 5.39 6.18
CA THR A 47 -3.30 6.00 4.98
C THR A 47 -3.07 4.94 3.89
N ALA A 48 -2.53 3.77 4.23
CA ALA A 48 -2.34 2.70 3.25
C ALA A 48 -3.68 2.16 2.70
N ALA A 49 -4.62 1.84 3.59
CA ALA A 49 -5.91 1.27 3.20
C ALA A 49 -6.73 2.23 2.31
N THR A 50 -6.80 3.51 2.68
CA THR A 50 -7.49 4.54 1.90
C THR A 50 -6.80 4.76 0.56
N SER A 51 -5.47 4.89 0.52
CA SER A 51 -4.74 5.09 -0.73
C SER A 51 -4.88 3.91 -1.71
N VAL A 52 -4.89 2.66 -1.23
CA VAL A 52 -5.13 1.48 -2.09
C VAL A 52 -6.55 1.47 -2.66
N PHE A 53 -7.54 1.83 -1.83
CA PHE A 53 -8.93 1.91 -2.27
C PHE A 53 -9.12 3.02 -3.32
N GLU A 54 -8.62 4.23 -3.05
CA GLU A 54 -8.66 5.37 -3.98
C GLU A 54 -7.99 5.05 -5.32
N MET A 55 -6.81 4.42 -5.28
CA MET A 55 -6.13 3.93 -6.48
C MET A 55 -7.03 3.04 -7.34
N GLY A 56 -7.71 2.07 -6.72
CA GLY A 56 -8.66 1.18 -7.39
C GLY A 56 -9.86 1.93 -7.96
N CYS A 57 -10.42 2.87 -7.20
CA CYS A 57 -11.55 3.70 -7.64
C CYS A 57 -11.21 4.53 -8.88
N GLU A 58 -10.13 5.30 -8.84
CA GLU A 58 -9.71 6.19 -9.92
C GLU A 58 -9.44 5.42 -11.22
N TRP A 59 -8.76 4.26 -11.13
CA TRP A 59 -8.47 3.43 -12.30
C TRP A 59 -9.72 2.71 -12.84
N SER A 60 -10.63 2.27 -11.96
CA SER A 60 -11.90 1.68 -12.38
C SER A 60 -12.78 2.71 -13.10
N ASP A 61 -12.87 3.92 -12.56
CA ASP A 61 -13.65 5.01 -13.15
C ASP A 61 -13.07 5.47 -14.50
N SER A 62 -11.73 5.58 -14.59
CA SER A 62 -11.02 5.83 -15.85
C SER A 62 -11.38 4.78 -16.91
N CYS A 63 -11.36 3.51 -16.52
CA CYS A 63 -11.69 2.41 -17.42
C CYS A 63 -13.15 2.50 -17.89
N ALA A 64 -14.09 2.67 -16.94
CA ALA A 64 -15.51 2.81 -17.23
C ALA A 64 -15.79 3.98 -18.19
N SER A 65 -15.18 5.14 -17.97
CA SER A 65 -15.27 6.31 -18.82
C SER A 65 -14.82 6.03 -20.25
N ILE A 66 -13.66 5.39 -20.42
CA ILE A 66 -13.14 5.04 -21.76
C ILE A 66 -14.07 4.03 -22.47
N LEU A 67 -14.58 3.04 -21.75
CA LEU A 67 -15.53 2.07 -22.32
C LEU A 67 -16.82 2.78 -22.75
N ALA A 68 -17.32 3.72 -21.94
CA ALA A 68 -18.48 4.54 -22.29
C ALA A 68 -18.20 5.39 -23.54
N PHE A 69 -17.03 6.02 -23.63
CA PHE A 69 -16.61 6.81 -24.79
C PHE A 69 -16.53 5.99 -26.09
N SER A 70 -16.15 4.73 -26.00
CA SER A 70 -16.13 3.85 -27.17
C SER A 70 -17.54 3.53 -27.72
N THR A 71 -18.62 3.77 -26.96
CA THR A 71 -20.01 3.51 -27.42
C THR A 71 -20.46 4.41 -28.57
N ILE A 72 -19.89 5.61 -28.68
CA ILE A 72 -20.24 6.56 -29.74
C ILE A 72 -19.42 6.35 -31.03
N SER A 73 -18.46 5.42 -31.00
CA SER A 73 -17.60 5.11 -32.13
C SER A 73 -18.39 4.64 -33.34
N LYS A 74 -17.92 5.01 -34.54
CA LYS A 74 -18.52 4.60 -35.83
C LYS A 74 -17.78 3.44 -36.50
N PHE A 75 -16.74 2.93 -35.85
CA PHE A 75 -15.98 1.77 -36.32
C PHE A 75 -16.82 0.49 -36.26
N PRO A 76 -16.43 -0.56 -37.01
CA PRO A 76 -17.08 -1.86 -36.92
C PRO A 76 -17.16 -2.37 -35.47
N HIS A 77 -18.29 -3.00 -35.12
CA HIS A 77 -18.53 -3.47 -33.75
C HIS A 77 -17.42 -4.40 -33.24
N HIS A 78 -16.84 -5.22 -34.12
CA HIS A 78 -15.71 -6.09 -33.83
C HIS A 78 -14.50 -5.30 -33.29
N ASP A 79 -14.13 -4.20 -33.95
CA ASP A 79 -12.93 -3.43 -33.61
C ASP A 79 -13.10 -2.68 -32.29
N VAL A 80 -14.32 -2.14 -32.07
CA VAL A 80 -14.70 -1.53 -30.79
C VAL A 80 -14.66 -2.56 -29.66
N LEU A 81 -15.11 -3.79 -29.92
CA LEU A 81 -15.07 -4.87 -28.94
C LEU A 81 -13.62 -5.26 -28.58
N VAL A 82 -12.75 -5.40 -29.58
CA VAL A 82 -11.31 -5.66 -29.38
C VAL A 82 -10.68 -4.55 -28.53
N PHE A 83 -10.96 -3.28 -28.84
CA PHE A 83 -10.50 -2.15 -28.04
C PHE A 83 -10.94 -2.25 -26.58
N ARG A 84 -12.24 -2.49 -26.34
CA ARG A 84 -12.80 -2.62 -24.98
C ARG A 84 -12.15 -3.73 -24.19
N HIS A 85 -11.99 -4.91 -24.79
CA HIS A 85 -11.35 -6.04 -24.12
C HIS A 85 -9.89 -5.77 -23.81
N THR A 86 -9.13 -5.18 -24.74
CA THR A 86 -7.73 -4.79 -24.49
C THR A 86 -7.62 -3.79 -23.35
N MET A 87 -8.51 -2.80 -23.27
CA MET A 87 -8.52 -1.84 -22.17
C MET A 87 -8.79 -2.50 -20.83
N VAL A 88 -9.85 -3.32 -20.72
CA VAL A 88 -10.17 -4.03 -19.47
C VAL A 88 -9.01 -4.89 -18.99
N ARG A 89 -8.36 -5.63 -19.90
CA ARG A 89 -7.19 -6.45 -19.57
C ARG A 89 -6.00 -5.60 -19.11
N LEU A 90 -5.71 -4.48 -19.77
CA LEU A 90 -4.62 -3.58 -19.37
C LEU A 90 -4.86 -2.93 -18.00
N PHE A 91 -6.10 -2.53 -17.69
CA PHE A 91 -6.47 -2.00 -16.38
C PHE A 91 -6.41 -3.07 -15.28
N SER A 92 -6.85 -4.29 -15.58
CA SER A 92 -6.70 -5.45 -14.69
C SER A 92 -5.23 -5.75 -14.41
N LEU A 93 -4.38 -5.74 -15.45
CA LEU A 93 -2.93 -5.91 -15.32
C LEU A 93 -2.31 -4.78 -14.48
N LEU A 94 -2.67 -3.52 -14.74
CA LEU A 94 -2.18 -2.38 -13.99
C LEU A 94 -2.47 -2.54 -12.49
N HIS A 95 -3.72 -2.89 -12.16
CA HIS A 95 -4.14 -3.07 -10.77
C HIS A 95 -3.46 -4.27 -10.12
N GLY A 96 -3.38 -5.41 -10.82
CA GLY A 96 -2.70 -6.60 -10.32
C GLY A 96 -1.22 -6.37 -10.05
N MET A 97 -0.50 -5.70 -10.96
CA MET A 97 0.91 -5.35 -10.76
C MET A 97 1.09 -4.37 -9.57
N ALA A 98 0.17 -3.43 -9.40
CA ALA A 98 0.21 -2.52 -8.26
C ALA A 98 0.03 -3.24 -6.93
N LEU A 99 -0.93 -4.17 -6.84
CA LEU A 99 -1.15 -4.96 -5.64
C LEU A 99 0.01 -5.93 -5.36
N GLU A 100 0.58 -6.56 -6.39
CA GLU A 100 1.78 -7.42 -6.27
C GLU A 100 2.98 -6.63 -5.69
N GLU A 101 3.25 -5.44 -6.22
CA GLU A 101 4.35 -4.60 -5.74
C GLU A 101 4.09 -4.07 -4.31
N LEU A 102 2.85 -3.75 -3.96
CA LEU A 102 2.48 -3.31 -2.61
C LEU A 102 2.51 -4.46 -1.59
N ALA A 103 2.22 -5.69 -2.01
CA ALA A 103 2.30 -6.88 -1.19
C ALA A 103 3.75 -7.35 -0.95
N ASN A 104 4.74 -6.74 -1.62
CA ASN A 104 6.18 -6.97 -1.45
C ASN A 104 6.60 -8.46 -1.50
N GLY A 105 5.88 -9.28 -2.26
CA GLY A 105 6.16 -10.72 -2.41
C GLY A 105 5.84 -11.58 -1.17
N GLU A 106 5.21 -11.04 -0.12
CA GLU A 106 4.78 -11.81 1.05
C GLU A 106 3.43 -12.51 0.84
N ALA A 107 2.70 -12.13 -0.21
CA ALA A 107 1.45 -12.76 -0.56
C ALA A 107 1.71 -13.97 -1.48
N ASP A 108 1.45 -15.18 -0.97
CA ASP A 108 1.15 -16.38 -1.78
C ASP A 108 -0.14 -16.22 -2.63
N TRP A 109 -0.70 -15.01 -2.66
CA TRP A 109 -1.93 -14.69 -3.37
C TRP A 109 -1.60 -14.37 -4.81
N GLU A 110 -1.87 -15.33 -5.70
CA GLU A 110 -1.93 -15.05 -7.13
C GLU A 110 -3.10 -14.09 -7.38
N PHE A 111 -2.81 -12.84 -7.75
CA PHE A 111 -3.86 -11.91 -8.16
C PHE A 111 -4.45 -12.41 -9.49
N PRO A 112 -5.74 -12.79 -9.53
CA PRO A 112 -6.33 -13.32 -10.75
C PRO A 112 -6.37 -12.21 -11.81
N LEU A 113 -5.59 -12.38 -12.86
CA LEU A 113 -5.55 -11.46 -14.00
C LEU A 113 -6.53 -11.93 -15.07
N LEU A 114 -7.26 -10.97 -15.64
CA LEU A 114 -8.18 -11.26 -16.75
C LEU A 114 -7.39 -11.57 -18.02
N ASP A 115 -7.41 -12.83 -18.45
CA ASP A 115 -6.98 -13.32 -19.77
C ASP A 115 -5.69 -12.66 -20.29
N ILE A 116 -4.56 -13.02 -19.66
CA ILE A 116 -3.23 -12.56 -20.04
C ILE A 116 -2.84 -13.06 -21.44
N GLU A 117 -3.37 -14.22 -21.87
CA GLU A 117 -3.04 -14.86 -23.14
C GLU A 117 -3.44 -14.01 -24.36
N GLY A 118 -4.47 -13.17 -24.21
CA GLY A 118 -4.86 -12.17 -25.21
C GLY A 118 -3.87 -11.01 -25.39
N MET A 119 -2.83 -10.89 -24.54
CA MET A 119 -1.80 -9.87 -24.67
C MET A 119 -0.55 -10.41 -25.37
N CYS A 120 0.06 -9.56 -26.20
CA CYS A 120 1.30 -9.86 -26.93
C CYS A 120 2.42 -10.25 -25.94
N LYS A 121 2.90 -11.50 -26.07
CA LYS A 121 3.89 -12.12 -25.18
C LYS A 121 5.17 -11.31 -25.10
N GLU A 122 5.58 -10.70 -26.21
CA GLU A 122 6.75 -9.84 -26.32
C GLU A 122 6.63 -8.62 -25.40
N ARG A 123 5.43 -8.02 -25.29
CA ARG A 123 5.18 -6.91 -24.37
C ARG A 123 5.24 -7.39 -22.92
N LEU A 124 4.66 -8.55 -22.63
CA LEU A 124 4.71 -9.12 -21.28
C LEU A 124 6.13 -9.47 -20.84
N MET A 125 6.99 -9.92 -21.76
CA MET A 125 8.41 -10.17 -21.48
C MET A 125 9.15 -8.91 -21.02
N VAL A 126 8.70 -7.71 -21.43
CA VAL A 126 9.26 -6.45 -20.92
C VAL A 126 9.03 -6.32 -19.42
N LEU A 127 7.90 -6.79 -18.89
CA LEU A 127 7.60 -6.76 -17.44
C LEU A 127 8.49 -7.72 -16.65
N THR A 128 8.94 -8.80 -17.29
CA THR A 128 9.89 -9.76 -16.70
C THR A 128 11.34 -9.29 -16.84
N SER A 129 11.61 -8.31 -17.70
CA SER A 129 12.96 -7.78 -17.89
C SER A 129 13.42 -6.98 -16.66
N GLY A 130 14.73 -7.00 -16.39
CA GLY A 130 15.31 -6.22 -15.29
C GLY A 130 15.09 -4.70 -15.39
N LEU A 131 14.73 -4.20 -16.57
CA LEU A 131 14.39 -2.78 -16.80
C LEU A 131 13.04 -2.38 -16.17
N ALA A 132 12.13 -3.34 -15.99
CA ALA A 132 10.81 -3.11 -15.41
C ALA A 132 10.76 -3.36 -13.89
N GLN A 133 11.85 -3.81 -13.27
CA GLN A 133 11.88 -4.11 -11.84
C GLN A 133 11.61 -2.84 -11.01
N GLY A 134 10.59 -2.89 -10.16
CA GLY A 134 10.13 -1.75 -9.35
C GLY A 134 9.47 -0.63 -10.16
N ARG A 135 9.14 -0.88 -11.44
CA ARG A 135 8.51 0.09 -12.35
C ARG A 135 7.39 -0.52 -13.19
N LYS A 136 6.89 -1.71 -12.84
CA LYS A 136 5.93 -2.46 -13.67
C LYS A 136 4.64 -1.65 -13.83
N VAL A 137 4.17 -1.02 -12.76
CA VAL A 137 2.97 -0.18 -12.74
C VAL A 137 3.07 0.98 -13.74
N GLN A 138 4.19 1.72 -13.74
CA GLN A 138 4.38 2.86 -14.63
C GLN A 138 4.50 2.42 -16.10
N VAL A 139 5.12 1.26 -16.36
CA VAL A 139 5.20 0.70 -17.72
C VAL A 139 3.80 0.39 -18.25
N VAL A 140 2.97 -0.33 -17.49
CA VAL A 140 1.60 -0.65 -17.92
C VAL A 140 0.75 0.61 -18.07
N LEU A 141 0.88 1.57 -17.16
CA LEU A 141 0.21 2.86 -17.26
C LEU A 141 0.61 3.61 -18.55
N SER A 142 1.88 3.55 -18.93
CA SER A 142 2.36 4.16 -20.17
C SER A 142 1.75 3.49 -21.42
N TRP A 143 1.56 2.17 -21.40
CA TRP A 143 0.91 1.44 -22.49
C TRP A 143 -0.55 1.82 -22.63
N ILE A 144 -1.27 1.95 -21.51
CA ILE A 144 -2.67 2.43 -21.50
C ILE A 144 -2.74 3.82 -22.14
N LYS A 145 -1.90 4.75 -21.69
CA LYS A 145 -1.87 6.13 -22.23
C LYS A 145 -1.56 6.15 -23.72
N ALA A 146 -0.52 5.41 -24.15
CA ALA A 146 -0.14 5.31 -25.55
C ALA A 146 -1.27 4.72 -26.40
N TYR A 147 -1.95 3.68 -25.90
CA TYR A 147 -3.05 3.04 -26.63
C TYR A 147 -4.27 3.96 -26.76
N ILE A 148 -4.63 4.71 -25.71
CA ILE A 148 -5.69 5.74 -25.79
C ILE A 148 -5.33 6.78 -26.86
N THR A 149 -4.09 7.27 -26.87
CA THR A 149 -3.64 8.26 -27.86
C THR A 149 -3.68 7.71 -29.28
N GLN A 150 -3.29 6.45 -29.49
CA GLN A 150 -3.39 5.79 -30.81
C GLN A 150 -4.84 5.66 -31.28
N MET A 151 -5.76 5.34 -30.37
CA MET A 151 -7.18 5.21 -30.70
C MET A 151 -7.88 6.56 -30.94
N MET A 152 -7.34 7.63 -30.36
CA MET A 152 -7.75 9.00 -30.67
C MET A 152 -7.29 9.41 -32.06
N ASP A 153 -6.02 9.14 -32.41
CA ASP A 153 -5.45 9.47 -33.73
C ASP A 153 -6.14 8.72 -34.88
N CYS A 154 -6.47 7.44 -34.68
CA CYS A 154 -7.21 6.68 -35.70
C CYS A 154 -8.70 7.05 -35.79
N GLY A 155 -9.22 7.86 -34.85
CA GLY A 155 -10.62 8.28 -34.82
C GLY A 155 -11.60 7.27 -34.22
N LEU A 156 -11.13 6.15 -33.66
CA LEU A 156 -11.99 5.21 -32.94
C LEU A 156 -12.59 5.87 -31.69
N LEU A 157 -11.76 6.61 -30.94
CA LEU A 157 -12.17 7.47 -29.83
C LEU A 157 -12.41 8.90 -30.32
N ASN A 158 -13.58 9.16 -30.88
CA ASN A 158 -13.98 10.48 -31.36
C ASN A 158 -14.67 11.32 -30.26
N VAL A 159 -13.97 11.52 -29.14
CA VAL A 159 -14.46 12.32 -28.01
C VAL A 159 -13.73 13.66 -27.98
N PRO A 160 -14.40 14.79 -27.69
CA PRO A 160 -13.75 16.08 -27.53
C PRO A 160 -12.57 16.01 -26.54
N PRO A 161 -11.39 16.60 -26.88
CA PRO A 161 -10.19 16.55 -26.04
C PRO A 161 -10.38 16.92 -24.57
N PRO A 162 -11.24 17.90 -24.19
CA PRO A 162 -11.47 18.23 -22.77
C PRO A 162 -12.05 17.07 -21.96
N ILE A 163 -12.92 16.26 -22.56
CA ILE A 163 -13.54 15.12 -21.89
C ILE A 163 -12.53 13.98 -21.76
N LEU A 164 -11.74 13.72 -22.81
CA LEU A 164 -10.70 12.69 -22.75
C LEU A 164 -9.57 13.04 -21.78
N THR A 165 -9.30 14.34 -21.57
CA THR A 165 -8.31 14.81 -20.59
C THR A 165 -8.66 14.35 -19.17
N ARG A 166 -9.96 14.26 -18.84
CA ARG A 166 -10.41 13.79 -17.53
C ARG A 166 -9.91 12.37 -17.20
N VAL A 167 -9.94 11.48 -18.19
CA VAL A 167 -9.41 10.10 -18.05
C VAL A 167 -7.92 10.11 -17.73
N PHE A 168 -7.14 10.98 -18.39
CA PHE A 168 -5.70 11.09 -18.09
C PHE A 168 -5.43 11.65 -16.69
N GLN A 169 -6.31 12.53 -16.20
CA GLN A 169 -6.25 13.07 -14.83
C GLN A 169 -6.59 12.01 -13.79
N GLU A 170 -7.64 11.22 -13.99
CA GLU A 170 -8.03 10.11 -13.10
C GLU A 170 -6.94 9.02 -13.06
N LEU A 171 -6.38 8.65 -14.22
CA LEU A 171 -5.22 7.76 -14.29
C LEU A 171 -4.02 8.30 -13.49
N ALA A 172 -3.78 9.61 -13.54
CA ALA A 172 -2.70 10.25 -12.78
C ALA A 172 -3.02 10.31 -11.28
N ALA A 173 -4.27 10.59 -10.90
CA ALA A 173 -4.73 10.58 -9.51
C ALA A 173 -4.55 9.20 -8.89
N GLY A 174 -4.98 8.13 -9.58
CA GLY A 174 -4.77 6.76 -9.11
C GLY A 174 -3.29 6.39 -8.95
N LEU A 175 -2.40 6.90 -9.83
CA LEU A 175 -0.95 6.71 -9.67
C LEU A 175 -0.39 7.43 -8.44
N VAL A 176 -0.92 8.62 -8.10
CA VAL A 176 -0.55 9.33 -6.88
C VAL A 176 -0.96 8.52 -5.65
N SER A 177 -2.19 8.02 -5.60
CA SER A 177 -2.66 7.18 -4.48
C SER A 177 -1.85 5.88 -4.38
N TYR A 178 -1.50 5.24 -5.50
CA TYR A 178 -0.56 4.10 -5.51
C TYR A 178 0.77 4.45 -4.83
N HIS A 179 1.39 5.58 -5.20
CA HIS A 179 2.68 5.99 -4.62
C HIS A 179 2.58 6.37 -3.14
N GLN A 180 1.44 6.89 -2.68
CA GLN A 180 1.18 7.12 -1.26
C GLN A 180 1.16 5.80 -0.48
N ALA A 181 0.47 4.78 -0.99
CA ALA A 181 0.48 3.44 -0.40
C ALA A 181 1.90 2.85 -0.41
N GLN A 182 2.61 2.97 -1.54
CA GLN A 182 3.96 2.46 -1.70
C GLN A 182 4.96 3.11 -0.73
N ALA A 183 4.82 4.41 -0.46
CA ALA A 183 5.67 5.11 0.49
C ALA A 183 5.57 4.52 1.91
N ILE A 184 4.39 4.05 2.33
CA ILE A 184 4.20 3.45 3.66
C ILE A 184 4.90 2.09 3.74
N VAL A 185 4.88 1.33 2.64
CA VAL A 185 5.59 0.05 2.53
C VAL A 185 7.11 0.28 2.56
N ILE A 186 7.61 1.25 1.79
CA ILE A 186 9.05 1.54 1.70
C ILE A 186 9.60 2.13 3.00
N TRP A 187 8.86 3.02 3.67
CA TRP A 187 9.34 3.78 4.82
C TRP A 187 8.70 3.29 6.13
N PRO A 188 9.28 2.27 6.80
CA PRO A 188 8.75 1.75 8.07
C PRO A 188 8.82 2.79 9.19
N PHE A 189 8.04 2.57 10.26
CA PHE A 189 8.07 3.44 11.43
C PHE A 189 9.48 3.38 12.06
N PRO A 190 10.05 4.49 12.54
CA PRO A 190 11.47 4.51 12.91
C PRO A 190 11.80 3.47 13.96
N PHE A 191 12.80 2.65 13.64
CA PHE A 191 13.23 1.51 14.45
C PHE A 191 13.53 1.86 15.92
N PRO A 192 14.18 2.99 16.26
CA PRO A 192 14.47 3.32 17.66
C PRO A 192 13.24 3.40 18.57
N TYR A 193 12.12 3.94 18.07
CA TYR A 193 10.88 4.00 18.85
C TYR A 193 10.27 2.62 19.09
N THR A 194 10.46 1.68 18.15
CA THR A 194 10.06 0.28 18.33
C THR A 194 10.88 -0.40 19.42
N GLN A 195 12.20 -0.20 19.40
CA GLN A 195 13.08 -0.75 20.43
C GLN A 195 12.79 -0.18 21.81
N LEU A 196 12.57 1.13 21.92
CA LEU A 196 12.19 1.78 23.17
C LEU A 196 10.92 1.16 23.76
N ASN A 197 9.86 1.03 22.96
CA ASN A 197 8.61 0.42 23.45
C ASN A 197 8.80 -1.03 23.88
N LEU A 198 9.56 -1.82 23.11
CA LEU A 198 9.84 -3.22 23.43
C LEU A 198 10.59 -3.36 24.77
N ILE A 199 11.62 -2.55 24.98
CA ILE A 199 12.39 -2.55 26.23
C ILE A 199 11.51 -2.14 27.41
N LEU A 200 10.71 -1.07 27.27
CA LEU A 200 9.82 -0.62 28.35
C LEU A 200 8.77 -1.69 28.71
N ILE A 201 8.20 -2.39 27.72
CA ILE A 201 7.28 -3.51 27.96
C ILE A 201 7.96 -4.67 28.69
N GLN A 202 9.19 -5.03 28.30
CA GLN A 202 9.95 -6.11 28.93
C GLN A 202 10.25 -5.79 30.40
N VAL A 203 10.72 -4.56 30.66
CA VAL A 203 10.97 -4.07 32.02
C VAL A 203 9.69 -4.11 32.85
N TYR A 204 8.57 -3.63 32.30
CA TYR A 204 7.27 -3.69 32.98
C TYR A 204 6.85 -5.12 33.32
N THR A 205 6.99 -6.05 32.37
CA THR A 205 6.63 -7.46 32.55
C THR A 205 7.43 -8.14 33.65
N ILE A 206 8.70 -7.76 33.83
CA ILE A 206 9.58 -8.32 34.88
C ILE A 206 9.33 -7.65 36.24
N ILE A 207 9.14 -6.33 36.28
CA ILE A 207 8.99 -5.58 37.53
C ILE A 207 7.61 -5.76 38.17
N THR A 208 6.54 -5.81 37.36
CA THR A 208 5.16 -5.94 37.86
C THR A 208 4.96 -7.10 38.87
N PRO A 209 5.40 -8.35 38.60
CA PRO A 209 5.25 -9.46 39.54
C PRO A 209 6.18 -9.38 40.77
N LEU A 210 7.12 -8.45 40.80
CA LEU A 210 8.00 -8.22 41.96
C LEU A 210 7.46 -7.12 42.89
N VAL A 211 6.62 -6.23 42.36
CA VAL A 211 5.99 -5.12 43.09
C VAL A 211 4.64 -5.54 43.70
N ILE A 212 3.89 -6.41 43.01
CA ILE A 212 2.62 -7.00 43.47
C ILE A 212 2.90 -8.29 44.25
#